data_AF-A0ABD2Y6A9-F1
#
_entry.id   AF-A0ABD2Y6A9-F1
#
_cell.length_a   1.000
_cell.length_b   1.000
_cell.length_c   1.000
_cell.angle_alpha   90.00
_cell.angle_beta   90.00
_cell.angle_gamma   90.00
#
_symmetry.space_group_name_H-M   'P 1'
#
loop_
_entity.id
_entity.type
_entity.pdbx_description
1 polymer ?
#
loop_
_entity_poly.entity_id
_entity_poly.type
_entity_poly.pdbx_seq_one_letter_code
_entity_poly.pdbx_strand_id
1 'polypeptide(L)'
;MRKLKARGKILKDLKYTIYSPLDGQPWADHDRASGGFIPQEYTLIKMEVVSHFPPKMSVLEGKKVYLAVATLRPETMYGQTNAWVLPEGKYGAFEISDTEVFILTKRAAFNLAYQRLSRAPEKPTCLVELTGQDIIGLQSRSTLAFNDIIYTFPMLFVLTEKGTGIVTSVPSDSPDDYTALQDLKSKRAFRTKFGVKDEWVLPFEIIPIINHPAFGDKSAERICIEKKIKSQNEREKLDEAKKIICKGGFYEGTMVVGDYAGMKVL
;
A
#
# COMPACT_ATOMS: atom_id res chain seq x y z
N MET A 1 7.11 15.41 40.00
CA MET A 1 5.80 15.60 39.32
C MET A 1 5.14 16.98 39.54
N ARG A 2 4.78 17.41 40.77
CA ARG A 2 4.03 18.68 40.99
C ARG A 2 4.70 19.93 40.40
N LYS A 3 6.02 20.10 40.59
CA LYS A 3 6.79 21.22 40.02
C LYS A 3 6.81 21.21 38.49
N LEU A 4 6.90 20.04 37.86
CA LEU A 4 6.88 19.90 36.40
C LEU A 4 5.49 20.23 35.83
N LYS A 5 4.43 19.76 36.49
CA LYS A 5 3.04 20.09 36.14
C LYS A 5 2.78 21.61 36.26
N ALA A 6 3.21 22.22 37.37
CA ALA A 6 3.07 23.67 37.58
C ALA A 6 3.83 24.51 36.54
N ARG A 7 4.90 23.96 35.95
CA ARG A 7 5.68 24.58 34.88
C ARG A 7 5.19 24.20 33.47
N GLY A 8 4.03 23.55 33.33
CA GLY A 8 3.46 23.16 32.04
C GLY A 8 4.25 22.10 31.27
N LYS A 9 5.15 21.35 31.93
CA LYS A 9 5.97 20.30 31.28
C LYS A 9 5.31 18.92 31.26
N ILE A 10 4.16 18.76 31.91
CA ILE A 10 3.35 17.54 31.89
C ILE A 10 2.02 17.87 31.24
N LEU A 11 1.74 17.25 30.11
CA LEU A 11 0.52 17.40 29.34
C LEU A 11 -0.25 16.08 29.32
N LYS A 12 -1.59 16.16 29.35
CA LYS A 12 -2.47 15.01 29.12
C LYS A 12 -3.08 15.19 27.74
N ASP A 13 -2.80 14.26 26.85
CA ASP A 13 -3.22 14.32 25.45
C ASP A 13 -3.28 12.91 24.85
N LEU A 14 -4.00 12.75 23.75
CA LEU A 14 -4.01 11.51 22.98
C LEU A 14 -2.87 11.55 21.97
N LYS A 15 -1.88 10.66 22.13
CA LYS A 15 -0.68 10.64 21.28
C LYS A 15 -0.37 9.23 20.80
N TYR A 16 0.21 9.15 19.61
CA TYR A 16 0.76 7.91 19.09
C TYR A 16 2.04 7.53 19.84
N THR A 17 2.16 6.26 20.17
CA THR A 17 3.33 5.67 20.81
C THR A 17 3.41 4.19 20.46
N ILE A 18 4.59 3.61 20.55
CA ILE A 18 4.69 2.15 20.58
C ILE A 18 3.94 1.67 21.83
N TYR A 19 3.09 0.66 21.66
CA TYR A 19 2.15 0.20 22.67
C TYR A 19 2.20 -1.32 22.76
N SER A 20 2.16 -1.86 23.97
CA SER A 20 2.07 -3.29 24.23
C SER A 20 0.61 -3.64 24.57
N PRO A 21 -0.11 -4.35 23.67
CA PRO A 21 -1.43 -4.91 23.98
C PRO A 21 -1.46 -5.79 25.22
N LEU A 22 -0.37 -6.52 25.48
CA LEU A 22 -0.25 -7.44 26.60
C LEU A 22 -0.16 -6.70 27.94
N ASP A 23 0.64 -5.62 27.97
CA ASP A 23 0.87 -4.84 29.19
C ASP A 23 -0.15 -3.71 29.37
N GLY A 24 -0.95 -3.40 28.33
CA GLY A 24 -1.95 -2.35 28.37
C GLY A 24 -1.36 -0.94 28.47
N GLN A 25 -0.09 -0.73 28.09
CA GLN A 25 0.62 0.54 28.27
C GLN A 25 1.59 0.89 27.14
N PRO A 26 2.03 2.16 27.03
CA PRO A 26 3.13 2.54 26.17
C PRO A 26 4.38 1.71 26.46
N TRP A 27 5.00 1.18 25.41
CA TRP A 27 6.19 0.34 25.51
C TRP A 27 7.45 1.19 25.28
N ALA A 28 7.99 1.72 26.39
CA ALA A 28 9.14 2.62 26.38
C ALA A 28 10.45 1.84 26.11
N ASP A 29 11.52 2.55 25.75
CA ASP A 29 12.76 1.91 25.27
C ASP A 29 13.37 0.92 26.28
N HIS A 30 13.28 1.21 27.58
CA HIS A 30 13.80 0.33 28.63
C HIS A 30 12.91 -0.90 28.91
N ASP A 31 11.66 -0.89 28.45
CA ASP A 31 10.75 -2.02 28.60
C ASP A 31 10.89 -3.02 27.43
N ARG A 32 11.66 -2.67 26.38
CA ARG A 32 11.78 -3.45 25.15
C ARG A 32 12.85 -4.54 25.26
N ALA A 33 12.48 -5.74 24.84
CA ALA A 33 13.42 -6.84 24.68
C ALA A 33 14.32 -6.70 23.43
N SER A 34 13.89 -5.91 22.42
CA SER A 34 14.69 -5.58 21.24
C SER A 34 14.22 -4.28 20.56
N GLY A 35 15.16 -3.60 19.88
CA GLY A 35 14.87 -2.51 18.95
C GLY A 35 14.84 -1.09 19.52
N GLY A 36 15.03 -0.11 18.63
CA GLY A 36 14.87 1.34 18.85
C GLY A 36 13.90 1.95 17.84
N PHE A 37 12.80 1.24 17.57
CA PHE A 37 11.86 1.61 16.52
C PHE A 37 10.92 2.74 16.99
N ILE A 38 10.69 3.71 16.10
CA ILE A 38 9.72 4.78 16.29
C ILE A 38 8.46 4.50 15.48
N PRO A 39 7.29 5.05 15.85
CA PRO A 39 6.12 5.03 15.00
C PRO A 39 6.46 5.62 13.61
N GLN A 40 6.10 4.90 12.56
CA GLN A 40 6.22 5.38 11.18
C GLN A 40 4.83 5.64 10.63
N GLU A 41 4.60 6.87 10.16
CA GLU A 41 3.35 7.26 9.53
C GLU A 41 3.26 6.71 8.09
N TYR A 42 2.07 6.25 7.72
CA TYR A 42 1.72 5.86 6.36
C TYR A 42 0.41 6.55 5.99
N THR A 43 0.28 6.97 4.73
CA THR A 43 -1.03 7.33 4.19
C THR A 43 -1.76 6.05 3.81
N LEU A 44 -3.01 5.91 4.28
CA LEU A 44 -3.85 4.76 3.96
C LEU A 44 -4.87 5.15 2.88
N ILE A 45 -4.68 4.63 1.67
CA ILE A 45 -5.56 4.86 0.53
C ILE A 45 -6.70 3.84 0.56
N LYS A 46 -7.93 4.34 0.46
CA LYS A 46 -9.15 3.53 0.35
C LYS A 46 -9.45 3.29 -1.12
N MET A 47 -9.18 2.09 -1.62
CA MET A 47 -9.60 1.71 -2.97
C MET A 47 -10.93 0.97 -2.91
N GLU A 48 -12.02 1.60 -3.34
CA GLU A 48 -13.37 1.02 -3.26
C GLU A 48 -13.51 -0.16 -4.21
N VAL A 49 -13.89 -1.33 -3.70
CA VAL A 49 -14.17 -2.51 -4.52
C VAL A 49 -15.53 -2.34 -5.19
N VAL A 50 -15.54 -2.34 -6.51
CA VAL A 50 -16.75 -2.13 -7.33
C VAL A 50 -17.17 -3.37 -8.12
N SER A 51 -16.36 -4.43 -8.12
CA SER A 51 -16.75 -5.72 -8.69
C SER A 51 -17.84 -6.42 -7.88
N HIS A 52 -18.63 -7.26 -8.56
CA HIS A 52 -19.44 -8.26 -7.87
C HIS A 52 -18.58 -9.14 -6.96
N PHE A 53 -19.03 -9.35 -5.73
CA PHE A 53 -18.31 -10.19 -4.79
C PHE A 53 -18.36 -11.65 -5.23
N PRO A 54 -17.21 -12.35 -5.28
CA PRO A 54 -17.20 -13.80 -5.42
C PRO A 54 -17.98 -14.47 -4.28
N PRO A 55 -18.46 -15.72 -4.43
CA PRO A 55 -19.28 -16.39 -3.42
C PRO A 55 -18.69 -16.38 -2.00
N LYS A 56 -17.35 -16.47 -1.89
CA LYS A 56 -16.61 -16.40 -0.62
C LYS A 56 -16.75 -15.06 0.11
N MET A 57 -17.01 -13.98 -0.63
CA MET A 57 -17.17 -12.61 -0.12
C MET A 57 -18.64 -12.16 -0.07
N SER A 58 -19.61 -13.06 -0.25
CA SER A 58 -21.06 -12.75 -0.21
C SER A 58 -21.50 -12.06 1.09
N VAL A 59 -20.85 -12.35 2.22
CA VAL A 59 -21.09 -11.67 3.51
C VAL A 59 -20.81 -10.16 3.47
N LEU A 60 -20.13 -9.67 2.44
CA LEU A 60 -19.82 -8.26 2.24
C LEU A 60 -20.86 -7.51 1.40
N GLU A 61 -21.85 -8.22 0.85
CA GLU A 61 -22.93 -7.59 0.08
C GLU A 61 -23.66 -6.54 0.92
N GLY A 62 -23.95 -5.39 0.31
CA GLY A 62 -24.58 -4.25 0.97
C GLY A 62 -23.65 -3.38 1.83
N LYS A 63 -22.36 -3.73 1.96
CA LYS A 63 -21.35 -2.91 2.65
C LYS A 63 -20.44 -2.18 1.64
N LYS A 64 -19.85 -1.05 2.06
CA LYS A 64 -18.79 -0.38 1.30
C LYS A 64 -17.45 -1.03 1.62
N VAL A 65 -16.89 -1.74 0.64
CA VAL A 65 -15.65 -2.50 0.83
C VAL A 65 -14.49 -1.77 0.19
N TYR A 66 -13.37 -1.65 0.92
CA TYR A 66 -12.16 -1.02 0.44
C TYR A 66 -10.96 -1.96 0.55
N LEU A 67 -10.14 -2.03 -0.51
CA LEU A 67 -8.75 -2.46 -0.35
C LEU A 67 -8.01 -1.30 0.33
N ALA A 68 -7.56 -1.51 1.56
CA ALA A 68 -6.86 -0.49 2.33
C ALA A 68 -5.37 -0.60 2.04
N VAL A 69 -4.81 0.38 1.35
CA VAL A 69 -3.45 0.34 0.81
C VAL A 69 -2.55 1.36 1.49
N ALA A 70 -1.45 0.90 2.09
CA ALA A 70 -0.49 1.79 2.75
C ALA A 70 0.55 2.33 1.75
N THR A 71 0.78 3.63 1.75
CA THR A 71 1.85 4.28 0.96
C THR A 71 2.60 5.32 1.80
N LEU A 72 3.89 5.50 1.49
CA LEU A 72 4.72 6.60 1.99
C LEU A 72 4.79 7.77 1.01
N ARG A 73 4.20 7.61 -0.18
CA ARG A 73 4.27 8.55 -1.29
C ARG A 73 2.87 8.84 -1.82
N PRO A 74 2.01 9.56 -1.08
CA PRO A 74 0.66 9.85 -1.52
C PRO A 74 0.60 10.73 -2.78
N GLU A 75 1.65 11.51 -3.06
CA GLU A 75 1.76 12.32 -4.27
C GLU A 75 1.71 11.47 -5.56
N THR A 76 2.05 10.18 -5.47
CA THR A 76 2.15 9.31 -6.65
C THR A 76 0.84 8.64 -7.05
N MET A 77 -0.26 8.85 -6.30
CA MET A 77 -1.50 8.08 -6.50
C MET A 77 -2.22 8.37 -7.83
N TYR A 78 -1.90 9.47 -8.53
CA TYR A 78 -2.42 9.73 -9.88
C TYR A 78 -2.07 8.63 -10.90
N GLY A 79 -0.88 8.03 -10.74
CA GLY A 79 -0.29 7.10 -11.71
C GLY A 79 -0.60 5.63 -11.43
N GLN A 80 -1.65 5.36 -10.66
CA GLN A 80 -2.00 4.00 -10.27
C GLN A 80 -2.48 3.16 -11.45
N THR A 81 -1.90 1.98 -11.64
CA THR A 81 -2.34 1.01 -12.66
C THR A 81 -3.09 -0.18 -12.07
N ASN A 82 -2.75 -0.58 -10.85
CA ASN A 82 -3.29 -1.76 -10.18
C ASN A 82 -2.97 -1.75 -8.68
N ALA A 83 -3.49 -2.73 -7.95
CA ALA A 83 -3.03 -3.08 -6.60
C ALA A 83 -2.26 -4.41 -6.63
N TRP A 84 -1.39 -4.62 -5.64
CA TRP A 84 -0.58 -5.82 -5.47
C TRP A 84 -0.92 -6.53 -4.18
N VAL A 85 -1.04 -7.86 -4.27
CA VAL A 85 -1.19 -8.76 -3.11
C VAL A 85 -0.24 -9.94 -3.22
N LEU A 86 0.16 -10.49 -2.08
CA LEU A 86 0.86 -11.77 -2.02
C LEU A 86 -0.17 -12.88 -2.20
N PRO A 87 -0.11 -13.73 -3.24
CA PRO A 87 -1.16 -14.73 -3.50
C PRO A 87 -1.42 -15.68 -2.32
N GLU A 88 -0.35 -16.15 -1.68
CA GLU A 88 -0.38 -17.03 -0.52
C GLU A 88 -0.52 -16.25 0.81
N GLY A 89 -0.58 -14.93 0.75
CA GLY A 89 -0.74 -14.06 1.91
C GLY A 89 -2.09 -14.26 2.59
N LYS A 90 -2.12 -14.07 3.91
CA LYS A 90 -3.35 -14.16 4.73
C LYS A 90 -3.94 -12.79 4.96
N TYR A 91 -5.17 -12.61 4.50
CA TYR A 91 -5.94 -11.38 4.57
C TYR A 91 -7.29 -11.64 5.26
N GLY A 92 -8.04 -10.59 5.51
CA GLY A 92 -9.43 -10.70 5.92
C GLY A 92 -10.17 -9.41 5.62
N ALA A 93 -11.49 -9.50 5.64
CA ALA A 93 -12.38 -8.35 5.54
C ALA A 93 -12.81 -7.95 6.97
N PHE A 94 -12.41 -6.77 7.42
CA PHE A 94 -12.59 -6.31 8.80
C PHE A 94 -13.51 -5.10 8.87
N GLU A 95 -14.43 -5.07 9.84
CA GLU A 95 -15.34 -3.95 10.04
C GLU A 95 -14.61 -2.70 10.57
N ILE A 96 -14.75 -1.59 9.86
CA ILE A 96 -14.19 -0.29 10.22
C ILE A 96 -15.27 0.63 10.81
N SER A 97 -16.48 0.56 10.27
CA SER A 97 -17.67 1.20 10.79
C SER A 97 -18.88 0.30 10.56
N ASP A 98 -20.09 0.76 10.88
CA ASP A 98 -21.31 0.00 10.59
C ASP A 98 -21.53 -0.21 9.07
N THR A 99 -20.90 0.63 8.22
CA THR A 99 -21.08 0.61 6.76
C THR A 99 -19.81 0.26 5.99
N GLU A 100 -18.63 0.46 6.57
CA GLU A 100 -17.35 0.31 5.88
C GLU A 100 -16.58 -0.92 6.35
N VAL A 101 -15.98 -1.62 5.38
CA VAL A 101 -15.14 -2.80 5.58
C VAL A 101 -13.83 -2.61 4.86
N PHE A 102 -12.72 -2.91 5.52
CA PHE A 102 -11.39 -2.95 4.88
C PHE A 102 -10.93 -4.38 4.67
N ILE A 103 -10.41 -4.65 3.47
CA ILE A 103 -9.62 -5.83 3.19
C ILE A 103 -8.15 -5.47 3.44
N LEU A 104 -7.52 -6.18 4.36
CA LEU A 104 -6.13 -6.00 4.78
C LEU A 104 -5.64 -7.21 5.61
N THR A 105 -4.38 -7.21 6.05
CA THR A 105 -3.87 -8.27 6.94
C THR A 105 -4.41 -8.13 8.36
N LYS A 106 -4.55 -9.25 9.07
CA LYS A 106 -4.99 -9.26 10.49
C LYS A 106 -4.15 -8.33 11.37
N ARG A 107 -2.83 -8.29 11.17
CA ARG A 107 -1.93 -7.40 11.90
C ARG A 107 -2.27 -5.93 11.69
N ALA A 108 -2.55 -5.52 10.45
CA ALA A 108 -2.95 -4.15 10.15
C ALA A 108 -4.30 -3.80 10.79
N ALA A 109 -5.27 -4.74 10.79
CA ALA A 109 -6.55 -4.56 11.47
C ALA A 109 -6.37 -4.29 12.97
N PHE A 110 -5.47 -5.04 13.62
CA PHE A 110 -5.13 -4.82 15.03
C PHE A 110 -4.53 -3.44 15.26
N ASN A 111 -3.55 -3.01 14.44
CA ASN A 111 -2.97 -1.68 14.55
C ASN A 111 -4.03 -0.57 14.42
N LEU A 112 -4.94 -0.69 13.44
CA LEU A 112 -6.05 0.25 13.27
C LEU A 112 -6.98 0.27 14.49
N ALA A 113 -7.25 -0.90 15.10
CA ALA A 113 -8.08 -0.97 16.30
C ALA A 113 -7.47 -0.24 17.50
N TYR A 114 -6.15 -0.32 17.69
CA TYR A 114 -5.44 0.46 18.72
C TYR A 114 -5.32 1.96 18.37
N GLN A 115 -5.44 2.31 17.09
CA GLN A 115 -5.51 3.70 16.62
C GLN A 115 -6.92 4.29 16.64
N ARG A 116 -7.94 3.53 17.09
CA ARG A 116 -9.37 3.89 17.07
C ARG A 116 -9.93 4.09 15.65
N LEU A 117 -9.38 3.35 14.69
CA LEU A 117 -9.77 3.30 13.29
C LEU A 117 -10.44 1.96 12.93
N SER A 118 -11.10 1.33 13.91
CA SER A 118 -11.86 0.08 13.80
C SER A 118 -13.19 0.27 14.50
N ARG A 119 -14.23 -0.46 14.06
CA ARG A 119 -15.55 -0.43 14.68
C ARG A 119 -15.48 -0.84 16.16
N ALA A 120 -14.73 -1.90 16.43
CA ALA A 120 -14.47 -2.39 17.79
C ALA A 120 -13.04 -1.99 18.21
N PRO A 121 -12.86 -1.32 19.36
CA PRO A 121 -11.54 -1.03 19.92
C PRO A 121 -10.80 -2.32 20.25
N GLU A 122 -9.49 -2.37 19.96
CA GLU A 122 -8.53 -3.43 20.32
C GLU A 122 -8.80 -4.84 19.75
N LYS A 123 -10.04 -5.15 19.38
CA LYS A 123 -10.50 -6.44 18.88
C LYS A 123 -11.19 -6.25 17.52
N PRO A 124 -10.43 -6.17 16.42
CA PRO A 124 -11.01 -5.99 15.09
C PRO A 124 -11.95 -7.16 14.75
N THR A 125 -13.10 -6.85 14.16
CA THR A 125 -14.12 -7.85 13.79
C THR A 125 -13.88 -8.32 12.36
N CYS A 126 -13.48 -9.58 12.19
CA CYS A 126 -13.29 -10.20 10.88
C CYS A 126 -14.60 -10.82 10.39
N LEU A 127 -15.09 -10.38 9.24
CA LEU A 127 -16.30 -10.91 8.59
C LEU A 127 -15.99 -12.18 7.78
N VAL A 128 -14.82 -12.20 7.11
CA VAL A 128 -14.36 -13.35 6.34
C VAL A 128 -12.84 -13.36 6.24
N GLU A 129 -12.24 -14.53 6.38
CA GLU A 129 -10.82 -14.77 6.12
C GLU A 129 -10.58 -15.02 4.63
N LEU A 130 -9.52 -14.42 4.11
CA LEU A 130 -9.18 -14.40 2.70
C LEU A 130 -7.70 -14.76 2.49
N THR A 131 -7.40 -15.29 1.33
CA THR A 131 -6.04 -15.40 0.80
C THR A 131 -5.84 -14.34 -0.27
N GLY A 132 -4.59 -14.01 -0.62
CA GLY A 132 -4.34 -13.10 -1.74
C GLY A 132 -4.96 -13.61 -3.04
N GLN A 133 -4.97 -14.93 -3.24
CA GLN A 133 -5.63 -15.57 -4.38
C GLN A 133 -7.13 -15.27 -4.47
N ASP A 134 -7.82 -15.08 -3.34
CA ASP A 134 -9.24 -14.72 -3.34
C ASP A 134 -9.48 -13.25 -3.76
N ILE A 135 -8.45 -12.40 -3.67
CA ILE A 135 -8.50 -10.96 -3.91
C ILE A 135 -8.05 -10.62 -5.34
N ILE A 136 -7.21 -11.48 -5.95
CA ILE A 136 -6.75 -11.29 -7.34
C ILE A 136 -7.95 -11.18 -8.29
N GLY A 137 -7.92 -10.16 -9.15
CA GLY A 137 -8.98 -9.88 -10.13
C GLY A 137 -10.12 -9.00 -9.61
N LEU A 138 -10.16 -8.64 -8.32
CA LEU A 138 -11.09 -7.63 -7.84
C LEU A 138 -10.87 -6.30 -8.56
N GLN A 139 -11.97 -5.66 -8.96
CA GLN A 139 -11.97 -4.33 -9.55
C GLN A 139 -12.14 -3.30 -8.44
N SER A 140 -11.29 -2.28 -8.45
CA SER A 140 -11.38 -1.18 -7.51
C SER A 140 -11.24 0.17 -8.17
N ARG A 141 -11.85 1.18 -7.54
CA ARG A 141 -11.62 2.60 -7.80
C ARG A 141 -10.68 3.14 -6.75
N SER A 142 -9.66 3.88 -7.14
CA SER A 142 -8.76 4.54 -6.21
C SER A 142 -8.90 6.05 -6.31
N THR A 143 -8.77 6.75 -5.19
CA THR A 143 -8.78 8.21 -5.17
C THR A 143 -7.59 8.75 -5.99
N LEU A 144 -7.83 9.79 -6.79
CA LEU A 144 -6.86 10.49 -7.67
C LEU A 144 -6.36 9.71 -8.89
N ALA A 145 -6.52 8.39 -8.96
CA ALA A 145 -6.07 7.60 -10.09
C ALA A 145 -6.74 8.06 -11.39
N PHE A 146 -5.96 8.23 -12.46
CA PHE A 146 -6.52 8.54 -13.79
C PHE A 146 -7.24 7.35 -14.42
N ASN A 147 -6.86 6.14 -14.03
CA ASN A 147 -7.60 4.94 -14.36
C ASN A 147 -8.83 4.84 -13.44
N ASP A 148 -10.05 4.96 -13.99
CA ASP A 148 -11.29 4.84 -13.20
C ASP A 148 -11.37 3.47 -12.51
N ILE A 149 -11.10 2.40 -13.26
CA ILE A 149 -11.08 1.03 -12.75
C ILE A 149 -9.66 0.48 -12.84
N ILE A 150 -9.17 -0.04 -11.72
CA ILE A 150 -7.93 -0.81 -11.63
C ILE A 150 -8.21 -2.20 -11.06
N TYR A 151 -7.28 -3.13 -11.24
CA TYR A 151 -7.43 -4.52 -10.79
C TYR A 151 -6.42 -4.87 -9.71
N THR A 152 -6.70 -5.93 -8.95
CA THR A 152 -5.72 -6.51 -8.03
C THR A 152 -4.94 -7.65 -8.69
N PHE A 153 -3.62 -7.60 -8.60
CA PHE A 153 -2.71 -8.56 -9.24
C PHE A 153 -1.75 -9.24 -8.25
N PRO A 154 -1.22 -10.42 -8.61
CA PRO A 154 -0.22 -11.12 -7.82
C PRO A 154 1.15 -10.41 -7.87
N MET A 155 1.79 -10.24 -6.71
CA MET A 155 3.21 -9.91 -6.59
C MET A 155 3.86 -10.80 -5.51
N LEU A 156 4.90 -11.55 -5.89
CA LEU A 156 5.40 -12.69 -5.10
C LEU A 156 6.25 -12.29 -3.88
N PHE A 157 6.56 -11.01 -3.71
CA PHE A 157 7.47 -10.50 -2.67
C PHE A 157 6.83 -9.41 -1.80
N VAL A 158 5.52 -9.26 -1.86
CA VAL A 158 4.80 -8.37 -0.95
C VAL A 158 5.00 -8.85 0.49
N LEU A 159 5.52 -7.96 1.34
CA LEU A 159 5.72 -8.23 2.76
C LEU A 159 4.40 -7.96 3.51
N THR A 160 3.66 -9.02 3.85
CA THR A 160 2.40 -8.93 4.61
C THR A 160 2.59 -8.35 6.01
N GLU A 161 3.82 -8.32 6.50
CA GLU A 161 4.26 -7.70 7.75
C GLU A 161 4.64 -6.21 7.62
N LYS A 162 4.40 -5.57 6.47
CA LYS A 162 4.59 -4.12 6.31
C LYS A 162 3.33 -3.47 5.77
N GLY A 163 2.99 -2.28 6.30
CA GLY A 163 1.76 -1.58 5.96
C GLY A 163 0.53 -2.45 6.22
N THR A 164 -0.32 -2.59 5.19
CA THR A 164 -1.54 -3.42 5.23
C THR A 164 -1.40 -4.78 4.57
N GLY A 165 -0.22 -5.10 4.02
CA GLY A 165 0.00 -6.25 3.14
C GLY A 165 -0.62 -6.10 1.74
N ILE A 166 -1.22 -4.95 1.42
CA ILE A 166 -1.66 -4.58 0.07
C ILE A 166 -0.83 -3.37 -0.35
N VAL A 167 -0.31 -3.40 -1.58
CA VAL A 167 0.58 -2.35 -2.10
C VAL A 167 -0.07 -1.73 -3.34
N THR A 168 0.10 -0.42 -3.51
CA THR A 168 -0.36 0.28 -4.71
C THR A 168 0.69 0.16 -5.80
N SER A 169 0.27 0.02 -7.07
CA SER A 169 1.17 -0.04 -8.22
C SER A 169 1.29 1.31 -8.90
N VAL A 170 2.47 1.91 -8.86
CA VAL A 170 2.79 3.15 -9.59
C VAL A 170 4.04 2.92 -10.46
N PRO A 171 3.89 2.28 -11.63
CA PRO A 171 5.01 1.79 -12.44
C PRO A 171 5.85 2.89 -13.10
N SER A 172 5.44 4.16 -13.05
CA SER A 172 6.26 5.30 -13.50
C SER A 172 7.41 5.62 -12.54
N ASP A 173 7.22 5.36 -11.24
CA ASP A 173 8.07 5.87 -10.15
C ASP A 173 8.51 4.79 -9.15
N SER A 174 8.13 3.54 -9.39
CA SER A 174 8.50 2.38 -8.57
C SER A 174 9.07 1.25 -9.45
N PRO A 175 10.36 0.88 -9.32
CA PRO A 175 10.97 -0.19 -10.13
C PRO A 175 10.35 -1.55 -9.85
N ASP A 176 9.94 -1.78 -8.61
CA ASP A 176 9.22 -2.99 -8.19
C ASP A 176 7.90 -3.13 -8.98
N ASP A 177 7.14 -2.04 -9.09
CA ASP A 177 5.84 -2.02 -9.77
C ASP A 177 6.01 -2.14 -11.29
N TYR A 178 6.96 -1.39 -11.86
CA TYR A 178 7.30 -1.47 -13.28
C TYR A 178 7.63 -2.91 -13.68
N THR A 179 8.56 -3.55 -12.98
CA THR A 179 9.00 -4.91 -13.34
C THR A 179 7.92 -5.96 -13.12
N ALA A 180 7.12 -5.86 -12.05
CA ALA A 180 6.00 -6.77 -11.81
C ALA A 180 4.90 -6.62 -12.88
N LEU A 181 4.59 -5.39 -13.30
CA LEU A 181 3.65 -5.15 -14.39
C LEU A 181 4.18 -5.67 -15.73
N GLN A 182 5.47 -5.46 -16.03
CA GLN A 182 6.09 -5.99 -17.25
C GLN A 182 6.15 -7.52 -17.26
N ASP A 183 6.37 -8.16 -16.11
CA ASP A 183 6.28 -9.61 -15.96
C ASP A 183 4.88 -10.10 -16.29
N LEU A 184 3.84 -9.42 -15.80
CA LEU A 184 2.46 -9.74 -16.15
C LEU A 184 2.17 -9.50 -17.63
N LYS A 185 2.68 -8.42 -18.25
CA LYS A 185 2.50 -8.15 -19.69
C LYS A 185 3.19 -9.18 -20.59
N SER A 186 4.40 -9.60 -20.24
CA SER A 186 5.24 -10.47 -21.08
C SER A 186 4.99 -11.98 -20.86
N LYS A 187 4.67 -12.41 -19.63
CA LYS A 187 4.60 -13.84 -19.27
C LYS A 187 3.15 -14.30 -19.18
N ARG A 188 2.56 -14.75 -20.30
CA ARG A 188 1.21 -15.33 -20.33
C ARG A 188 1.02 -16.47 -19.34
N ALA A 189 2.02 -17.34 -19.17
CA ALA A 189 1.97 -18.44 -18.20
C ALA A 189 1.80 -17.95 -16.75
N PHE A 190 2.38 -16.80 -16.40
CA PHE A 190 2.22 -16.20 -15.09
C PHE A 190 0.79 -15.70 -14.89
N ARG A 191 0.22 -15.04 -15.91
CA ARG A 191 -1.20 -14.64 -15.91
C ARG A 191 -2.14 -15.83 -15.75
N THR A 192 -1.95 -16.88 -16.56
CA THR A 192 -2.75 -18.11 -16.49
C THR A 192 -2.68 -18.77 -15.12
N LYS A 193 -1.50 -18.85 -14.49
CA LYS A 193 -1.30 -19.47 -13.18
C LYS A 193 -2.21 -18.85 -12.09
N PHE A 194 -2.38 -17.53 -12.13
CA PHE A 194 -3.14 -16.79 -11.11
C PHE A 194 -4.55 -16.39 -11.57
N GLY A 195 -4.98 -16.82 -12.76
CA GLY A 195 -6.28 -16.47 -13.32
C GLY A 195 -6.42 -15.00 -13.75
N VAL A 196 -5.30 -14.32 -14.00
CA VAL A 196 -5.30 -12.93 -14.47
C VAL A 196 -5.63 -12.90 -15.96
N LYS A 197 -6.64 -12.12 -16.35
CA LYS A 197 -7.06 -12.00 -17.75
C LYS A 197 -6.18 -11.01 -18.52
N ASP A 198 -5.99 -11.27 -19.81
CA ASP A 198 -5.22 -10.40 -20.71
C ASP A 198 -5.83 -8.98 -20.78
N GLU A 199 -7.17 -8.89 -20.82
CA GLU A 199 -7.93 -7.63 -20.86
C GLU A 199 -7.71 -6.76 -19.61
N TRP A 200 -7.29 -7.36 -18.49
CA TRP A 200 -7.01 -6.61 -17.26
C TRP A 200 -5.61 -6.01 -17.25
N VAL A 201 -4.65 -6.53 -18.01
CA VAL A 201 -3.24 -6.14 -17.89
C VAL A 201 -2.76 -5.37 -19.11
N LEU A 202 -3.06 -5.88 -20.29
CA LEU A 202 -2.49 -5.37 -21.54
C LEU A 202 -2.85 -3.92 -21.84
N PRO A 203 -4.08 -3.42 -21.54
CA PRO A 203 -4.44 -2.03 -21.82
C PRO A 203 -3.78 -0.99 -20.91
N PHE A 204 -3.28 -1.38 -19.74
CA PHE A 204 -2.73 -0.40 -18.79
C PHE A 204 -1.37 0.10 -19.23
N GLU A 205 -1.31 1.37 -19.56
CA GLU A 205 -0.06 2.07 -19.85
C GLU A 205 0.50 2.78 -18.62
N ILE A 206 1.81 3.02 -18.65
CA ILE A 206 2.49 3.75 -17.59
C ILE A 206 2.10 5.23 -17.68
N ILE A 207 1.52 5.75 -16.62
CA ILE A 207 1.11 7.15 -16.50
C ILE A 207 2.27 7.95 -15.88
N PRO A 208 2.90 8.89 -16.62
CA PRO A 208 3.91 9.76 -16.04
C PRO A 208 3.28 10.74 -15.04
N ILE A 209 3.90 10.89 -13.86
CA ILE A 209 3.36 11.73 -12.78
C ILE A 209 4.40 12.65 -12.14
N ILE A 210 5.67 12.26 -12.15
CA ILE A 210 6.78 13.03 -11.62
C ILE A 210 7.91 13.01 -12.65
N ASN A 211 8.36 14.20 -13.04
CA ASN A 211 9.57 14.35 -13.82
C ASN A 211 10.79 14.34 -12.89
N HIS A 212 11.56 13.26 -12.95
CA HIS A 212 12.84 13.13 -12.27
C HIS A 212 13.94 13.81 -13.11
N PRO A 213 14.79 14.68 -12.53
CA PRO A 213 15.78 15.45 -13.31
C PRO A 213 16.74 14.56 -14.13
N ALA A 214 17.23 13.47 -13.54
CA ALA A 214 18.13 12.53 -14.22
C ALA A 214 17.45 11.46 -15.09
N PHE A 215 16.19 11.08 -14.80
CA PHE A 215 15.55 9.89 -15.39
C PHE A 215 14.27 10.19 -16.18
N GLY A 216 13.81 11.43 -16.21
CA GLY A 216 12.59 11.84 -16.90
C GLY A 216 11.31 11.51 -16.14
N ASP A 217 10.19 11.51 -16.87
CA ASP A 217 8.82 11.36 -16.36
C ASP A 217 8.37 9.89 -16.16
N LYS A 218 9.17 8.94 -16.65
CA LYS A 218 9.05 7.50 -16.40
C LYS A 218 10.32 6.96 -15.75
N SER A 219 10.65 7.53 -14.59
CA SER A 219 11.93 7.30 -13.91
C SER A 219 12.21 5.81 -13.62
N ALA A 220 11.19 5.05 -13.22
CA ALA A 220 11.30 3.61 -12.95
C ALA A 220 11.56 2.79 -14.21
N GLU A 221 10.86 3.07 -15.31
CA GLU A 221 11.11 2.42 -16.60
C GLU A 221 12.55 2.67 -17.06
N ARG A 222 12.98 3.93 -17.03
CA ARG A 222 14.31 4.35 -17.49
C ARG A 222 15.43 3.64 -16.73
N ILE A 223 15.38 3.64 -15.39
CA ILE A 223 16.42 3.01 -14.59
C ILE A 223 16.42 1.48 -14.73
N CYS A 224 15.25 0.85 -14.85
CA CYS A 224 15.15 -0.59 -15.09
C CYS A 224 15.79 -0.99 -16.42
N ILE A 225 15.59 -0.19 -17.48
CA ILE A 225 16.22 -0.39 -18.79
C ILE A 225 17.74 -0.21 -18.68
N GLU A 226 18.22 0.87 -18.07
CA GLU A 226 19.67 1.16 -17.94
C GLU A 226 20.41 0.08 -17.13
N LYS A 227 19.81 -0.38 -16.02
CA LYS A 227 20.34 -1.48 -15.19
C LYS A 227 20.06 -2.88 -15.75
N LYS A 228 19.40 -2.97 -16.92
CA LYS A 228 19.05 -4.23 -17.59
C LYS A 228 18.30 -5.20 -16.67
N ILE A 229 17.36 -4.68 -15.87
CA ILE A 229 16.51 -5.46 -14.97
C ILE A 229 15.41 -6.11 -15.82
N LYS A 230 15.33 -7.44 -15.79
CA LYS A 230 14.44 -8.22 -16.66
C LYS A 230 13.30 -8.92 -15.91
N SER A 231 13.35 -8.95 -14.58
CA SER A 231 12.41 -9.72 -13.77
C SER A 231 12.25 -9.11 -12.40
N GLN A 232 11.04 -9.24 -11.84
CA GLN A 232 10.73 -8.81 -10.49
C GLN A 232 11.51 -9.60 -9.40
N ASN A 233 12.17 -10.70 -9.78
CA ASN A 233 12.98 -11.53 -8.91
C ASN A 233 14.40 -10.98 -8.68
N GLU A 234 14.86 -9.99 -9.46
CA GLU A 234 16.21 -9.39 -9.33
C GLU A 234 16.27 -8.37 -8.18
N ARG A 235 15.99 -8.84 -6.95
CA ARG A 235 15.75 -8.01 -5.75
C ARG A 235 16.86 -7.02 -5.46
N GLU A 236 18.12 -7.45 -5.49
CA GLU A 236 19.26 -6.57 -5.19
C GLU A 236 19.35 -5.40 -6.16
N LYS A 237 19.12 -5.64 -7.46
CA LYS A 237 19.13 -4.59 -8.48
C LYS A 237 17.93 -3.65 -8.34
N LEU A 238 16.77 -4.19 -7.99
CA LEU A 238 15.56 -3.39 -7.74
C LEU A 238 15.73 -2.49 -6.52
N ASP A 239 16.31 -3.01 -5.44
CA ASP A 239 16.57 -2.23 -4.23
C ASP A 239 17.61 -1.12 -4.50
N GLU A 240 18.63 -1.39 -5.31
CA GLU A 240 19.58 -0.37 -5.76
C GLU A 240 18.92 0.70 -6.64
N ALA A 241 18.12 0.28 -7.63
CA ALA A 241 17.38 1.19 -8.50
C ALA A 241 16.43 2.09 -7.71
N LYS A 242 15.70 1.51 -6.75
CA LYS A 242 14.78 2.22 -5.86
C LYS A 242 15.50 3.30 -5.04
N LYS A 243 16.67 2.98 -4.47
CA LYS A 243 17.46 3.97 -3.72
C LYS A 243 17.88 5.15 -4.59
N ILE A 244 18.26 4.89 -5.84
CA ILE A 244 18.68 5.94 -6.79
C ILE A 244 17.52 6.86 -7.13
N ILE A 245 16.38 6.32 -7.60
CA ILE A 245 15.26 7.16 -8.04
C ILE A 245 14.49 7.80 -6.88
N CYS A 246 14.39 7.14 -5.71
CA CYS A 246 13.69 7.74 -4.57
C CYS A 246 14.43 8.97 -4.05
N LYS A 247 15.77 8.96 -4.06
CA LYS A 247 16.55 10.10 -3.57
C LYS A 247 16.37 11.33 -4.45
N GLY A 248 16.42 11.18 -5.78
CA GLY A 248 16.24 12.31 -6.69
C GLY A 248 14.77 12.69 -6.89
N GLY A 249 13.87 11.71 -6.97
CA GLY A 249 12.44 11.94 -7.20
C GLY A 249 11.74 12.65 -6.04
N PHE A 250 12.17 12.41 -4.81
CA PHE A 250 11.54 13.03 -3.63
C PHE A 250 11.95 14.49 -3.43
N TYR A 251 13.23 14.83 -3.57
CA TYR A 251 13.72 16.20 -3.32
C TYR A 251 13.76 17.07 -4.58
N GLU A 252 14.03 16.47 -5.73
CA GLU A 252 14.27 17.20 -6.98
C GLU A 252 13.18 16.92 -8.03
N GLY A 253 12.30 15.96 -7.79
CA GLY A 253 11.19 15.64 -8.68
C GLY A 253 10.20 16.80 -8.78
N THR A 254 9.68 16.99 -9.99
CA THR A 254 8.62 17.98 -10.27
C THR A 254 7.37 17.23 -10.68
N MET A 255 6.24 17.49 -10.01
CA MET A 255 4.94 16.96 -10.39
C MET A 255 4.57 17.41 -11.80
N VAL A 256 4.03 16.51 -12.63
CA VAL A 256 3.57 16.83 -14.00
C VAL A 256 2.05 16.71 -14.16
N VAL A 257 1.34 16.34 -13.10
CA VAL A 257 -0.09 16.02 -13.08
C VAL A 257 -0.79 16.60 -11.86
N GLY A 258 -2.12 16.68 -11.93
CA GLY A 258 -2.98 17.11 -10.83
C GLY A 258 -2.83 18.59 -10.49
N ASP A 259 -3.39 18.99 -9.34
CA ASP A 259 -3.44 20.39 -8.89
C ASP A 259 -2.06 20.99 -8.60
N TYR A 260 -1.04 20.15 -8.45
CA TYR A 260 0.34 20.54 -8.12
C TYR A 260 1.28 20.45 -9.32
N ALA A 261 0.76 20.31 -10.55
CA ALA A 261 1.58 20.27 -11.75
C ALA A 261 2.54 21.48 -11.85
N GLY A 262 3.82 21.20 -12.09
CA GLY A 262 4.91 22.20 -12.13
C GLY A 262 5.57 22.47 -10.77
N MET A 263 5.02 21.98 -9.66
CA MET A 263 5.59 22.14 -8.33
C MET A 263 6.57 21.01 -7.98
N LYS A 264 7.51 21.29 -7.08
CA LYS A 264 8.36 20.25 -6.51
C LYS A 264 7.52 19.32 -5.64
N VAL A 265 7.93 18.04 -5.59
CA VAL A 265 7.29 17.03 -4.73
C VAL A 265 7.37 17.41 -3.25
N LEU A 266 8.44 18.11 -2.85
CA LEU A 266 8.65 18.70 -1.54
C LEU A 266 8.91 20.21 -1.64
#